data_AF-A0A9E5STG9-F1
#
_entry.id   AF-A0A9E5STG9-F1
#
_cell.length_a   1.000
_cell.length_b   1.000
_cell.length_c   1.000
_cell.angle_alpha   90.00
_cell.angle_beta   90.00
_cell.angle_gamma   90.00
#
_symmetry.space_group_name_H-M   'P 1'
#
loop_
_entity.id
_entity.type
_entity.pdbx_description
1 polymer ?
#
loop_
_entity_poly.entity_id
_entity_poly.type
_entity_poly.pdbx_seq_one_letter_code
_entity_poly.pdbx_strand_id
1 'polypeptide(L)'
;MNIRRAVRRILNGKGDALIMAIVTITVLVLLGVSVITVSMGTLRTNRADAATNDAYYAAESGVSSGLDHLRQEVSRYYAQMMKAESGTYTSLFNNFAAGIAAGAQASFAEPDFAGGTTRTTFSVSGHDSSADVYEFLVSTVSTMADGTQYKVEGRLKVKRVDVSTKSWFSDLGALVVGKTLTVNPSSGITVNNGDAVLGALVHQVPWDYTVNNGKTIIDPSVKNYINDVLNYPYFSDPVIPNPKYYITSSTTMTASNYPWTNPVSVDTADGVSITITNNNIIPDGVIRVRGDLTIYNGGNVYSDIYCRNFTDYGRAYYGDIYCRGDFKKTGGDIYGNIYCDGDVTLSSISVQGSIISNGNVTINGATALGNIFATGTINLSQMGASGNVIYSKTKIVTSATISAIVFSGGDIQINSGSGSITGAVIAKGNCTNSGWPTIHYSASDIASKLANLKGTFFDPGGGSAALDASVFQGQSITAIGRIN
;
A
#
# COMPACT_ATOMS: atom_id res chain seq x y z
N MET A 1 27.02 50.25 -109.52
CA MET A 1 27.16 49.38 -108.33
C MET A 1 25.83 48.69 -108.07
N ASN A 2 25.74 47.39 -108.35
CA ASN A 2 24.45 46.68 -108.53
C ASN A 2 23.72 46.41 -107.20
N ILE A 3 22.88 47.36 -106.80
CA ILE A 3 21.88 47.27 -105.71
C ILE A 3 21.03 45.98 -105.82
N ARG A 4 20.85 45.44 -107.03
CA ARG A 4 20.12 44.20 -107.29
C ARG A 4 20.76 42.93 -106.68
N ARG A 5 22.09 42.87 -106.46
CA ARG A 5 22.74 41.71 -105.80
C ARG A 5 22.65 41.76 -104.26
N ALA A 6 22.65 42.96 -103.67
CA ALA A 6 22.48 43.13 -102.22
C ALA A 6 21.03 42.84 -101.77
N VAL A 7 20.03 43.29 -102.55
CA VAL A 7 18.61 43.06 -102.25
C VAL A 7 18.22 41.57 -102.39
N ARG A 8 18.84 40.82 -103.31
CA ARG A 8 18.60 39.36 -103.44
C ARG A 8 19.19 38.54 -102.28
N ARG A 9 20.32 38.97 -101.69
CA ARG A 9 20.89 38.35 -100.48
C ARG A 9 20.04 38.63 -99.23
N ILE A 10 19.42 39.82 -99.13
CA ILE A 10 18.52 40.18 -98.02
C ILE A 10 17.16 39.46 -98.14
N LEU A 11 16.66 39.21 -99.36
CA LEU A 11 15.38 38.52 -99.57
C LEU A 11 15.46 37.00 -99.38
N ASN A 12 16.60 36.35 -99.66
CA ASN A 12 16.80 34.92 -99.37
C ASN A 12 17.12 34.62 -97.89
N GLY A 13 17.59 35.61 -97.11
CA GLY A 13 17.79 35.45 -95.66
C GLY A 13 16.50 35.45 -94.84
N LYS A 14 15.38 35.91 -95.41
CA LYS A 14 14.08 35.97 -94.72
C LYS A 14 13.42 34.59 -94.55
N GLY A 15 13.64 33.66 -95.48
CA GLY A 15 13.13 32.29 -95.38
C GLY A 15 13.91 31.46 -94.36
N ASP A 16 15.24 31.59 -94.37
CA ASP A 16 16.13 30.88 -93.44
C ASP A 16 15.98 31.39 -92.00
N ALA A 17 15.81 32.72 -91.83
CA ALA A 17 15.49 33.31 -90.53
C ALA A 17 14.11 32.86 -90.00
N LEU A 18 13.12 32.68 -90.88
CA LEU A 18 11.79 32.20 -90.48
C LEU A 18 11.84 30.72 -90.03
N ILE A 19 12.58 29.88 -90.75
CA ILE A 19 12.77 28.47 -90.38
C ILE A 19 13.57 28.35 -89.09
N MET A 20 14.67 29.10 -88.93
CA MET A 20 15.43 29.18 -87.68
C MET A 20 14.55 29.64 -86.52
N ALA A 21 13.69 30.64 -86.71
CA ALA A 21 12.75 31.11 -85.70
C ALA A 21 11.72 30.04 -85.31
N ILE A 22 11.15 29.34 -86.29
CA ILE A 22 10.20 28.25 -86.01
C ILE A 22 10.90 27.10 -85.27
N VAL A 23 12.10 26.71 -85.68
CA VAL A 23 12.87 25.65 -85.01
C VAL A 23 13.25 26.08 -83.59
N THR A 24 13.70 27.31 -83.38
CA THR A 24 14.00 27.81 -82.02
C THR A 24 12.75 27.89 -81.16
N ILE A 25 11.60 28.35 -81.69
CA ILE A 25 10.34 28.33 -80.96
C ILE A 25 9.93 26.90 -80.61
N THR A 26 10.07 25.96 -81.54
CA THR A 26 9.70 24.56 -81.32
C THR A 26 10.60 23.91 -80.25
N VAL A 27 11.90 24.17 -80.30
CA VAL A 27 12.87 23.71 -79.28
C VAL A 27 12.57 24.35 -77.92
N LEU A 28 12.25 25.65 -77.87
CA LEU A 28 11.88 26.35 -76.64
C LEU A 28 10.56 25.83 -76.05
N VAL A 29 9.58 25.48 -76.88
CA VAL A 29 8.32 24.89 -76.44
C VAL A 29 8.54 23.48 -75.88
N LEU A 30 9.34 22.64 -76.56
CA LEU A 30 9.68 21.30 -76.07
C LEU A 30 10.46 21.33 -74.74
N LEU A 31 11.40 22.27 -74.60
CA LEU A 31 12.09 22.54 -73.33
C LEU A 31 11.13 23.04 -72.26
N GLY A 32 10.21 23.96 -72.60
CA GLY A 32 9.20 24.47 -71.68
C GLY A 32 8.28 23.37 -71.12
N VAL A 33 7.78 22.49 -71.98
CA VAL A 33 6.94 21.35 -71.57
C VAL A 33 7.72 20.37 -70.70
N SER A 34 8.99 20.11 -71.02
CA SER A 34 9.85 19.22 -70.25
C SER A 34 10.11 19.77 -68.84
N VAL A 35 10.42 21.06 -68.71
CA VAL A 35 10.61 21.73 -67.41
C VAL A 35 9.32 21.72 -66.59
N ILE A 36 8.17 22.04 -67.19
CA ILE A 36 6.88 22.01 -66.49
C ILE A 36 6.58 20.60 -65.95
N THR A 37 6.86 19.56 -66.73
CA THR A 37 6.60 18.16 -66.34
C THR A 37 7.49 17.74 -65.17
N VAL A 38 8.79 18.05 -65.21
CA VAL A 38 9.72 17.76 -64.11
C VAL A 38 9.38 18.56 -62.85
N SER A 39 9.05 19.86 -63.00
CA SER A 39 8.64 20.71 -61.88
C SER A 39 7.31 20.29 -61.25
N MET A 40 6.34 19.83 -62.03
CA MET A 40 5.10 19.27 -61.50
C MET A 40 5.33 17.92 -60.81
N GLY A 41 6.25 17.10 -61.33
CA GLY A 41 6.68 15.86 -60.68
C GLY A 41 7.29 16.12 -59.31
N THR A 42 8.26 17.04 -59.21
CA THR A 42 8.90 17.38 -57.93
C THR A 42 7.94 18.03 -56.93
N LEU A 43 7.02 18.89 -57.38
CA LEU A 43 5.99 19.47 -56.51
C LEU A 43 5.02 18.42 -55.96
N ARG A 44 4.64 17.42 -56.77
CA ARG A 44 3.78 16.31 -56.32
C ARG A 44 4.50 15.42 -55.30
N THR A 45 5.75 15.06 -55.56
CA THR A 45 6.57 14.29 -54.61
C THR A 45 6.75 15.03 -53.30
N ASN A 46 7.14 16.32 -53.35
CA ASN A 46 7.31 17.14 -52.15
C ASN A 46 6.00 17.30 -51.35
N ARG A 47 4.85 17.41 -52.01
CA ARG A 47 3.54 17.45 -51.33
C ARG A 47 3.18 16.12 -50.69
N ALA A 48 3.44 15.00 -51.35
CA ALA A 48 3.20 13.68 -50.80
C ALA A 48 4.12 13.37 -49.61
N ASP A 49 5.39 13.81 -49.67
CA ASP A 49 6.34 13.70 -48.57
C ASP A 49 5.94 14.60 -47.39
N ALA A 50 5.51 15.84 -47.67
CA ALA A 50 4.99 16.74 -46.64
C ALA A 50 3.75 16.15 -45.95
N ALA A 51 2.75 15.68 -46.71
CA ALA A 51 1.55 15.05 -46.17
C ALA A 51 1.87 13.78 -45.36
N THR A 52 2.89 13.02 -45.76
CA THR A 52 3.33 11.82 -45.01
C THR A 52 3.98 12.21 -43.68
N ASN A 53 4.79 13.26 -43.66
CA ASN A 53 5.40 13.79 -42.42
C ASN A 53 4.33 14.38 -41.49
N ASP A 54 3.39 15.16 -42.04
CA ASP A 54 2.28 15.71 -41.26
C ASP A 54 1.42 14.58 -40.67
N ALA A 55 1.12 13.54 -41.46
CA ALA A 55 0.44 12.33 -41.00
C ALA A 55 1.21 11.62 -39.88
N TYR A 56 2.53 11.46 -40.02
CA TYR A 56 3.37 10.88 -38.99
C TYR A 56 3.29 11.66 -37.68
N TYR A 57 3.50 12.98 -37.71
CA TYR A 57 3.49 13.82 -36.50
C TYR A 57 2.12 13.87 -35.83
N ALA A 58 1.04 13.88 -36.62
CA ALA A 58 -0.32 13.79 -36.09
C ALA A 58 -0.55 12.44 -35.38
N ALA A 59 -0.12 11.34 -35.98
CA ALA A 59 -0.26 10.02 -35.37
C ALA A 59 0.63 9.85 -34.12
N GLU A 60 1.86 10.35 -34.14
CA GLU A 60 2.77 10.33 -32.99
C GLU A 60 2.23 11.17 -31.82
N SER A 61 1.64 12.32 -32.11
CA SER A 61 1.00 13.17 -31.10
C SER A 61 -0.23 12.52 -30.49
N GLY A 62 -1.07 11.86 -31.31
CA GLY A 62 -2.20 11.08 -30.83
C GLY A 62 -1.77 9.91 -29.94
N VAL A 63 -0.71 9.17 -30.31
CA VAL A 63 -0.16 8.11 -29.46
C VAL A 63 0.40 8.67 -28.16
N SER A 64 1.15 9.76 -28.21
CA SER A 64 1.74 10.38 -27.02
C SER A 64 0.66 10.87 -26.04
N SER A 65 -0.35 11.57 -26.56
CA SER A 65 -1.52 11.99 -25.77
C SER A 65 -2.31 10.79 -25.23
N GLY A 66 -2.49 9.75 -26.04
CA GLY A 66 -3.15 8.51 -25.62
C GLY A 66 -2.40 7.79 -24.50
N LEU A 67 -1.07 7.72 -24.55
CA LEU A 67 -0.26 7.13 -23.48
C LEU A 67 -0.38 7.91 -22.16
N ASP A 68 -0.40 9.24 -22.21
CA ASP A 68 -0.60 10.07 -21.02
C ASP A 68 -2.02 9.94 -20.44
N HIS A 69 -3.03 9.89 -21.31
CA HIS A 69 -4.40 9.61 -20.89
C HIS A 69 -4.52 8.22 -20.26
N LEU A 70 -3.87 7.21 -20.83
CA LEU A 70 -3.86 5.86 -20.29
C LEU A 70 -3.24 5.80 -18.90
N ARG A 71 -2.16 6.57 -18.63
CA ARG A 71 -1.60 6.71 -17.27
C ARG A 71 -2.60 7.33 -16.29
N GLN A 72 -3.32 8.35 -16.71
CA GLN A 72 -4.35 8.97 -15.88
C GLN A 72 -5.48 7.98 -15.58
N GLU A 73 -5.89 7.17 -16.57
CA GLU A 73 -6.93 6.17 -16.38
C GLU A 73 -6.48 5.03 -15.46
N VAL A 74 -5.23 4.55 -15.59
CA VAL A 74 -4.62 3.60 -14.64
C VAL A 74 -4.68 4.17 -13.21
N SER A 75 -4.33 5.46 -13.05
CA SER A 75 -4.36 6.15 -11.77
C SER A 75 -5.78 6.22 -11.19
N ARG A 76 -6.76 6.55 -12.05
CA ARG A 76 -8.18 6.60 -11.69
C ARG A 76 -8.70 5.21 -11.29
N TYR A 77 -8.31 4.17 -12.02
CA TYR A 77 -8.74 2.80 -11.77
C TYR A 77 -8.20 2.27 -10.44
N TYR A 78 -6.92 2.52 -10.13
CA TYR A 78 -6.37 2.22 -8.80
C TYR A 78 -7.05 3.01 -7.68
N ALA A 79 -7.39 4.28 -7.89
CA ALA A 79 -8.14 5.07 -6.91
C ALA A 79 -9.55 4.49 -6.64
N GLN A 80 -10.19 3.90 -7.65
CA GLN A 80 -11.46 3.18 -7.48
C GLN A 80 -11.25 1.86 -6.72
N MET A 81 -10.21 1.09 -7.05
CA MET A 81 -9.87 -0.15 -6.35
C MET A 81 -9.59 0.08 -4.87
N MET A 82 -8.84 1.14 -4.51
CA MET A 82 -8.55 1.47 -3.11
C MET A 82 -9.79 1.84 -2.30
N LYS A 83 -10.80 2.45 -2.94
CA LYS A 83 -12.09 2.81 -2.33
C LYS A 83 -13.08 1.65 -2.29
N ALA A 84 -12.89 0.62 -3.12
CA ALA A 84 -13.80 -0.51 -3.22
C ALA A 84 -13.68 -1.46 -2.01
N GLU A 85 -14.80 -2.13 -1.70
CA GLU A 85 -14.88 -3.12 -0.62
C GLU A 85 -15.28 -4.49 -1.18
N SER A 86 -14.71 -5.56 -0.62
CA SER A 86 -15.12 -6.97 -0.80
C SER A 86 -15.40 -7.37 -2.27
N GLY A 87 -16.66 -7.60 -2.64
CA GLY A 87 -17.05 -8.06 -3.99
C GLY A 87 -16.76 -7.05 -5.10
N THR A 88 -16.89 -5.75 -4.81
CA THR A 88 -16.58 -4.69 -5.79
C THR A 88 -15.09 -4.64 -6.08
N TYR A 89 -14.25 -4.82 -5.04
CA TYR A 89 -12.80 -4.93 -5.22
C TYR A 89 -12.44 -6.12 -6.10
N THR A 90 -13.01 -7.29 -5.81
CA THR A 90 -12.75 -8.53 -6.56
C THR A 90 -13.10 -8.35 -8.04
N SER A 91 -14.24 -7.70 -8.34
CA SER A 91 -14.63 -7.38 -9.71
C SER A 91 -13.63 -6.45 -10.41
N LEU A 92 -13.21 -5.37 -9.74
CA LEU A 92 -12.25 -4.41 -10.30
C LEU A 92 -10.86 -5.06 -10.52
N PHE A 93 -10.41 -5.87 -9.58
CA PHE A 93 -9.12 -6.57 -9.64
C PHE A 93 -9.08 -7.59 -10.78
N ASN A 94 -10.14 -8.38 -10.95
CA ASN A 94 -10.26 -9.36 -12.02
C ASN A 94 -10.41 -8.70 -13.40
N ASN A 95 -11.07 -7.55 -13.48
CA ASN A 95 -11.28 -6.81 -14.72
C ASN A 95 -10.23 -5.73 -14.98
N PHE A 96 -9.11 -5.71 -14.25
CA PHE A 96 -8.12 -4.63 -14.26
C PHE A 96 -7.76 -4.10 -15.66
N ALA A 97 -7.29 -4.99 -16.55
CA ALA A 97 -6.83 -4.57 -17.88
C ALA A 97 -7.99 -4.17 -18.80
N ALA A 98 -9.08 -4.94 -18.79
CA ALA A 98 -10.26 -4.66 -19.62
C ALA A 98 -10.95 -3.35 -19.20
N GLY A 99 -11.05 -3.10 -17.89
CA GLY A 99 -11.64 -1.90 -17.32
C GLY A 99 -10.86 -0.63 -17.65
N ILE A 100 -9.52 -0.67 -17.55
CA ILE A 100 -8.65 0.45 -17.93
C ILE A 100 -8.77 0.76 -19.43
N ALA A 101 -8.71 -0.26 -20.30
CA ALA A 101 -8.80 -0.05 -21.74
C ALA A 101 -10.17 0.50 -22.16
N ALA A 102 -11.26 -0.02 -21.59
CA ALA A 102 -12.60 0.48 -21.84
C ALA A 102 -12.81 1.91 -21.32
N GLY A 103 -12.30 2.22 -20.12
CA GLY A 103 -12.36 3.55 -19.52
C GLY A 103 -11.61 4.60 -20.33
N ALA A 104 -10.40 4.24 -20.80
CA ALA A 104 -9.59 5.09 -21.67
C ALA A 104 -10.30 5.33 -23.01
N GLN A 105 -10.82 4.28 -23.66
CA GLN A 105 -11.52 4.41 -24.93
C GLN A 105 -12.77 5.31 -24.84
N ALA A 106 -13.50 5.25 -23.72
CA ALA A 106 -14.72 6.02 -23.51
C ALA A 106 -14.48 7.50 -23.18
N SER A 107 -13.32 7.82 -22.59
CA SER A 107 -13.02 9.16 -22.04
C SER A 107 -11.97 9.93 -22.84
N PHE A 108 -11.34 9.30 -23.84
CA PHE A 108 -10.30 9.93 -24.64
C PHE A 108 -10.89 10.94 -25.63
N ALA A 109 -10.32 12.14 -25.63
CA ALA A 109 -10.57 13.16 -26.64
C ALA A 109 -9.37 13.22 -27.59
N GLU A 110 -9.63 13.11 -28.89
CA GLU A 110 -8.57 13.23 -29.89
C GLU A 110 -7.94 14.64 -29.85
N PRO A 111 -6.61 14.75 -30.01
CA PRO A 111 -5.95 16.04 -30.14
C PRO A 111 -6.40 16.74 -31.43
N ASP A 112 -6.59 18.06 -31.34
CA ASP A 112 -6.97 18.88 -32.50
C ASP A 112 -5.77 19.08 -33.43
N PHE A 113 -5.95 18.78 -34.72
CA PHE A 113 -4.92 18.88 -35.74
C PHE A 113 -5.42 19.65 -36.96
N ALA A 114 -4.74 20.75 -37.28
CA ALA A 114 -5.03 21.50 -38.50
C ALA A 114 -4.59 20.69 -39.74
N GLY A 115 -5.55 20.29 -40.58
CA GLY A 115 -5.28 19.63 -41.87
C GLY A 115 -5.50 18.11 -41.91
N GLY A 116 -5.96 17.50 -40.81
CA GLY A 116 -6.27 16.07 -40.76
C GLY A 116 -7.11 15.68 -39.54
N THR A 117 -7.32 14.38 -39.37
CA THR A 117 -7.99 13.80 -38.19
C THR A 117 -7.17 12.65 -37.65
N THR A 118 -7.26 12.39 -36.35
CA THR A 118 -6.68 11.22 -35.70
C THR A 118 -7.77 10.31 -35.18
N ARG A 119 -7.47 9.01 -35.15
CA ARG A 119 -8.30 8.01 -34.49
C ARG A 119 -7.41 7.10 -33.68
N THR A 120 -7.58 7.15 -32.37
CA THR A 120 -6.80 6.46 -31.36
C THR A 120 -7.64 5.36 -30.73
N THR A 121 -7.05 4.17 -30.63
CA THR A 121 -7.68 2.99 -30.03
C THR A 121 -6.84 2.43 -28.89
N PHE A 122 -7.49 1.96 -27.84
CA PHE A 122 -6.87 1.37 -26.66
C PHE A 122 -7.19 -0.12 -26.56
N SER A 123 -6.18 -0.95 -26.36
CA SER A 123 -6.37 -2.40 -26.22
C SER A 123 -5.30 -3.02 -25.32
N VAL A 124 -5.48 -4.29 -24.94
CA VAL A 124 -4.50 -5.06 -24.18
C VAL A 124 -3.78 -5.98 -25.16
N SER A 125 -2.46 -5.84 -25.31
CA SER A 125 -1.64 -6.64 -26.23
C SER A 125 -1.08 -7.91 -25.60
N GLY A 126 -0.93 -7.96 -24.28
CA GLY A 126 -0.40 -9.14 -23.60
C GLY A 126 -0.44 -9.06 -22.07
N HIS A 127 -0.16 -10.20 -21.44
CA HIS A 127 -0.03 -10.34 -19.98
C HIS A 127 1.12 -11.29 -19.65
N ASP A 128 2.07 -10.80 -18.86
CA ASP A 128 3.10 -11.62 -18.23
C ASP A 128 2.59 -12.10 -16.87
N SER A 129 2.13 -13.35 -16.83
CA SER A 129 1.59 -13.97 -15.62
C SER A 129 2.61 -14.16 -14.49
N SER A 130 3.92 -14.19 -14.79
CA SER A 130 4.96 -14.40 -13.79
C SER A 130 5.26 -13.14 -12.97
N ALA A 131 5.16 -11.98 -13.61
CA ALA A 131 5.36 -10.67 -12.99
C ALA A 131 4.05 -9.90 -12.72
N ASP A 132 2.91 -10.45 -13.16
CA ASP A 132 1.58 -9.84 -13.22
C ASP A 132 1.56 -8.47 -13.94
N VAL A 133 2.22 -8.39 -15.09
CA VAL A 133 2.37 -7.17 -15.89
C VAL A 133 1.51 -7.25 -17.14
N TYR A 134 0.64 -6.27 -17.33
CA TYR A 134 -0.17 -6.11 -18.53
C TYR A 134 0.51 -5.14 -19.49
N GLU A 135 0.50 -5.48 -20.78
CA GLU A 135 0.92 -4.59 -21.84
C GLU A 135 -0.31 -4.01 -22.54
N PHE A 136 -0.41 -2.69 -22.54
CA PHE A 136 -1.45 -1.94 -23.21
C PHE A 136 -0.90 -1.39 -24.53
N LEU A 137 -1.74 -1.43 -25.56
CA LEU A 137 -1.46 -0.90 -26.89
C LEU A 137 -2.37 0.31 -27.16
N VAL A 138 -1.73 1.45 -27.42
CA VAL A 138 -2.35 2.66 -27.96
C VAL A 138 -2.00 2.70 -29.44
N SER A 139 -2.99 2.68 -30.32
CA SER A 139 -2.78 2.73 -31.76
C SER A 139 -3.49 3.95 -32.32
N THR A 140 -2.75 4.87 -32.94
CA THR A 140 -3.32 6.02 -33.62
C THR A 140 -3.12 5.92 -35.12
N VAL A 141 -4.22 6.13 -35.84
CA VAL A 141 -4.21 6.36 -37.29
C VAL A 141 -4.51 7.83 -37.52
N SER A 142 -3.61 8.53 -38.19
CA SER A 142 -3.89 9.85 -38.74
C SER A 142 -4.41 9.73 -40.16
N THR A 143 -5.29 10.64 -40.57
CA THR A 143 -5.75 10.78 -41.96
C THR A 143 -5.69 12.25 -42.33
N MET A 144 -4.84 12.59 -43.30
CA MET A 144 -4.69 13.94 -43.82
C MET A 144 -5.78 14.26 -44.85
N ALA A 145 -5.95 15.55 -45.18
CA ALA A 145 -6.96 16.02 -46.13
C ALA A 145 -6.84 15.41 -47.55
N ASP A 146 -5.66 14.92 -47.93
CA ASP A 146 -5.41 14.23 -49.20
C ASP A 146 -5.69 12.72 -49.14
N GLY A 147 -6.14 12.20 -47.99
CA GLY A 147 -6.39 10.79 -47.74
C GLY A 147 -5.15 10.00 -47.31
N THR A 148 -3.98 10.62 -47.18
CA THR A 148 -2.78 9.94 -46.68
C THR A 148 -3.00 9.48 -45.24
N GLN A 149 -2.82 8.18 -44.99
CA GLN A 149 -2.94 7.59 -43.67
C GLN A 149 -1.60 7.10 -43.14
N TYR A 150 -1.37 7.34 -41.85
CA TYR A 150 -0.16 6.87 -41.17
C TYR A 150 -0.52 6.28 -39.81
N LYS A 151 0.12 5.15 -39.47
CA LYS A 151 -0.12 4.45 -38.20
C LYS A 151 1.11 4.51 -37.30
N VAL A 152 0.88 4.89 -36.06
CA VAL A 152 1.86 4.83 -34.97
C VAL A 152 1.26 4.02 -33.82
N GLU A 153 2.09 3.23 -33.15
CA GLU A 153 1.70 2.42 -32.00
C GLU A 153 2.54 2.78 -30.78
N GLY A 154 1.90 2.93 -29.64
CA GLY A 154 2.51 3.10 -28.32
C GLY A 154 2.20 1.90 -27.44
N ARG A 155 3.20 1.43 -26.69
CA ARG A 155 3.03 0.37 -25.69
C ARG A 155 3.32 0.91 -24.30
N LEU A 156 2.48 0.53 -23.34
CA LEU A 156 2.66 0.84 -21.92
C LEU A 156 2.59 -0.45 -21.10
N LYS A 157 3.63 -0.75 -20.34
CA LYS A 157 3.66 -1.89 -19.41
C LYS A 157 3.24 -1.44 -18.03
N VAL A 158 2.16 -2.02 -17.52
CA VAL A 158 1.58 -1.71 -16.22
C VAL A 158 1.51 -2.97 -15.38
N LYS A 159 2.22 -2.98 -14.25
CA LYS A 159 2.12 -4.04 -13.25
C LYS A 159 0.79 -3.89 -12.51
N ARG A 160 0.03 -4.98 -12.42
CA ARG A 160 -1.12 -5.04 -11.51
C ARG A 160 -0.62 -5.31 -10.10
N VAL A 161 -0.96 -4.41 -9.18
CA VAL A 161 -0.63 -4.50 -7.76
C VAL A 161 -1.91 -4.83 -7.01
N ASP A 162 -1.82 -5.81 -6.12
CA ASP A 162 -2.93 -6.12 -5.22
C ASP A 162 -3.01 -5.07 -4.11
N VAL A 163 -3.85 -4.07 -4.32
CA VAL A 163 -4.18 -3.01 -3.35
C VAL A 163 -5.27 -3.44 -2.35
N SER A 164 -5.62 -4.74 -2.30
CA SER A 164 -6.53 -5.31 -1.28
C SER A 164 -5.90 -5.30 0.10
N THR A 165 -4.57 -5.35 0.14
CA THR A 165 -3.78 -5.21 1.36
C THR A 165 -3.77 -3.73 1.73
N LYS A 166 -4.86 -3.30 2.38
CA LYS A 166 -4.91 -1.98 2.97
C LYS A 166 -4.01 -1.99 4.19
N SER A 167 -2.99 -1.13 4.22
CA SER A 167 -2.18 -0.94 5.44
C SER A 167 -3.10 -0.55 6.59
N TRP A 168 -2.93 -1.21 7.74
CA TRP A 168 -3.59 -0.78 8.96
C TRP A 168 -3.01 0.54 9.49
N PHE A 169 -1.76 0.85 9.15
CA PHE A 169 -1.12 2.11 9.52
C PHE A 169 -1.55 3.24 8.58
N SER A 170 -1.75 4.44 9.15
CA SER A 170 -2.07 5.69 8.46
C SER A 170 -0.97 6.72 8.76
N ASP A 171 -0.34 7.26 7.71
CA ASP A 171 0.71 8.28 7.79
C ASP A 171 0.18 9.71 7.81
N LEU A 172 -1.14 9.90 7.91
CA LEU A 172 -1.83 11.19 7.86
C LEU A 172 -1.41 12.18 8.96
N GLY A 173 -0.89 11.72 10.10
CA GLY A 173 -0.48 12.62 11.17
C GLY A 173 -0.07 11.94 12.47
N ALA A 174 0.27 12.77 13.46
CA ALA A 174 0.61 12.36 14.82
C ALA A 174 -0.62 11.89 15.60
N LEU A 175 -1.74 12.56 15.40
CA LEU A 175 -3.03 12.22 15.98
C LEU A 175 -4.06 12.13 14.86
N VAL A 176 -4.59 10.93 14.62
CA VAL A 176 -5.59 10.68 13.58
C VAL A 176 -6.85 10.13 14.27
N VAL A 177 -7.96 10.86 14.17
CA VAL A 177 -9.23 10.48 14.82
C VAL A 177 -10.34 10.45 13.78
N GLY A 178 -10.83 9.24 13.47
CA GLY A 178 -11.87 8.95 12.49
C GLY A 178 -13.18 9.69 12.73
N LYS A 179 -13.58 9.82 14.00
CA LYS A 179 -14.79 10.55 14.42
C LYS A 179 -14.40 11.80 15.20
N THR A 180 -14.80 11.89 16.47
CA THR A 180 -14.65 13.10 17.27
C THR A 180 -13.50 12.96 18.26
N LEU A 181 -12.62 13.95 18.31
CA LEU A 181 -11.77 14.21 19.48
C LEU A 181 -12.57 15.05 20.48
N THR A 182 -12.77 14.54 21.69
CA THR A 182 -13.43 15.27 22.79
C THR A 182 -12.44 15.51 23.92
N VAL A 183 -12.15 16.79 24.15
CA VAL A 183 -11.38 17.25 25.30
C VAL A 183 -12.32 17.45 26.48
N ASN A 184 -12.18 16.62 27.51
CA ASN A 184 -13.06 16.68 28.68
C ASN A 184 -12.87 17.99 29.47
N PRO A 185 -13.90 18.43 30.24
CA PRO A 185 -13.77 19.57 31.14
C PRO A 185 -12.56 19.44 32.06
N SER A 186 -11.84 20.54 32.28
CA SER A 186 -10.62 20.59 33.13
C SER A 186 -9.47 19.69 32.68
N SER A 187 -9.48 19.23 31.43
CA SER A 187 -8.42 18.45 30.81
C SER A 187 -7.82 19.21 29.62
N GLY A 188 -6.70 18.75 29.10
CA GLY A 188 -6.14 19.26 27.86
C GLY A 188 -5.35 18.21 27.10
N ILE A 189 -5.03 18.47 25.84
CA ILE A 189 -4.20 17.60 25.01
C ILE A 189 -3.24 18.44 24.17
N THR A 190 -1.99 18.01 24.12
CA THR A 190 -0.95 18.66 23.30
C THR A 190 -0.38 17.67 22.30
N VAL A 191 -0.35 18.05 21.03
CA VAL A 191 0.31 17.29 19.95
C VAL A 191 1.55 18.05 19.52
N ASN A 192 2.71 17.40 19.50
CA ASN A 192 3.97 18.00 19.12
C ASN A 192 4.54 17.34 17.86
N ASN A 193 5.03 18.17 16.94
CA ASN A 193 5.81 17.80 15.76
C ASN A 193 5.09 16.91 14.74
N GLY A 194 3.77 17.06 14.60
CA GLY A 194 2.99 16.41 13.54
C GLY A 194 1.55 16.89 13.50
N ASP A 195 0.86 16.54 12.42
CA ASP A 195 -0.52 17.00 12.19
C ASP A 195 -1.54 16.24 13.05
N ALA A 196 -2.62 16.92 13.40
CA ALA A 196 -3.81 16.34 14.02
C ALA A 196 -4.94 16.33 12.99
N VAL A 197 -5.29 15.15 12.47
CA VAL A 197 -6.33 14.96 11.45
C VAL A 197 -7.56 14.33 12.11
N LEU A 198 -8.63 15.09 12.21
CA LEU A 198 -9.80 14.77 13.04
C LEU A 198 -11.08 14.81 12.21
N GLY A 199 -12.01 13.88 12.44
CA GLY A 199 -13.34 13.97 11.85
C GLY A 199 -14.15 15.14 12.41
N ALA A 200 -14.02 15.37 13.71
CA ALA A 200 -14.56 16.52 14.43
C ALA A 200 -13.73 16.80 15.70
N LEU A 201 -13.82 18.03 16.21
CA LEU A 201 -13.16 18.49 17.44
C LEU A 201 -14.19 19.11 18.38
N VAL A 202 -14.20 18.67 19.63
CA VAL A 202 -14.98 19.26 20.73
C VAL A 202 -14.02 19.60 21.85
N HIS A 203 -13.90 20.90 22.14
CA HIS A 203 -13.07 21.44 23.20
C HIS A 203 -13.73 22.71 23.79
N GLN A 204 -13.38 23.09 25.01
CA GLN A 204 -14.11 24.11 25.78
C GLN A 204 -13.46 25.49 25.69
N VAL A 205 -12.14 25.53 25.71
CA VAL A 205 -11.35 26.78 25.80
C VAL A 205 -10.15 26.72 24.87
N PRO A 206 -9.65 27.84 24.34
CA PRO A 206 -8.58 27.80 23.34
C PRO A 206 -7.27 27.10 23.76
N TRP A 207 -7.00 26.99 25.06
CA TRP A 207 -5.74 26.43 25.59
C TRP A 207 -5.82 24.96 26.01
N ASP A 208 -7.00 24.34 25.98
CA ASP A 208 -7.16 22.91 26.33
C ASP A 208 -6.76 21.97 25.17
N TYR A 209 -6.56 22.51 23.97
CA TYR A 209 -6.15 21.78 22.79
C TYR A 209 -5.05 22.57 22.09
N THR A 210 -3.89 21.95 21.91
CA THR A 210 -2.73 22.61 21.29
C THR A 210 -2.03 21.68 20.32
N VAL A 211 -1.69 22.19 19.13
CA VAL A 211 -0.83 21.50 18.15
C VAL A 211 0.40 22.38 17.90
N ASN A 212 1.58 21.87 18.26
CA ASN A 212 2.86 22.54 18.09
C ASN A 212 3.60 21.93 16.89
N ASN A 213 4.13 22.78 16.00
CA ASN A 213 4.88 22.35 14.81
C ASN A 213 4.10 21.35 13.93
N GLY A 214 2.81 21.60 13.76
CA GLY A 214 1.87 20.82 12.95
C GLY A 214 0.59 21.62 12.71
N LYS A 215 -0.37 21.01 12.03
CA LYS A 215 -1.68 21.62 11.72
C LYS A 215 -2.81 20.79 12.30
N THR A 216 -3.90 21.47 12.66
CA THR A 216 -5.19 20.82 12.88
C THR A 216 -5.96 20.79 11.57
N ILE A 217 -6.35 19.59 11.13
CA ILE A 217 -7.11 19.35 9.91
C ILE A 217 -8.42 18.69 10.32
N ILE A 218 -9.54 19.33 9.99
CA ILE A 218 -10.87 18.75 10.20
C ILE A 218 -11.35 18.15 8.88
N ASP A 219 -11.41 16.82 8.80
CA ASP A 219 -11.90 16.07 7.65
C ASP A 219 -12.88 14.98 8.11
N PRO A 220 -14.21 15.21 7.96
CA PRO A 220 -15.23 14.23 8.32
C PRO A 220 -15.11 12.87 7.60
N SER A 221 -14.34 12.81 6.50
CA SER A 221 -14.09 11.57 5.75
C SER A 221 -12.87 10.79 6.24
N VAL A 222 -12.10 11.30 7.21
CA VAL A 222 -10.84 10.71 7.66
C VAL A 222 -10.96 9.24 8.07
N LYS A 223 -12.09 8.85 8.67
CA LYS A 223 -12.41 7.45 9.04
C LYS A 223 -12.26 6.46 7.87
N ASN A 224 -12.54 6.90 6.63
CA ASN A 224 -12.49 6.04 5.45
C ASN A 224 -11.06 5.68 5.03
N TYR A 225 -10.06 6.42 5.51
CA TYR A 225 -8.64 6.16 5.26
C TYR A 225 -8.01 5.31 6.37
N ILE A 226 -8.75 5.02 7.46
CA ILE A 226 -8.26 4.21 8.58
C ILE A 226 -8.78 2.77 8.43
N ASN A 227 -7.88 1.85 8.10
CA ASN A 227 -8.22 0.46 7.83
C ASN A 227 -7.97 -0.41 9.06
N ASP A 228 -8.97 -1.18 9.47
CA ASP A 228 -8.83 -2.20 10.52
C ASP A 228 -8.76 -3.56 9.83
N VAL A 229 -7.55 -4.07 9.60
CA VAL A 229 -7.31 -5.26 8.78
C VAL A 229 -6.61 -6.40 9.50
N LEU A 230 -5.98 -6.16 10.65
CA LEU A 230 -5.32 -7.22 11.41
C LEU A 230 -6.38 -8.15 12.01
N ASN A 231 -6.29 -9.45 11.72
CA ASN A 231 -7.21 -10.46 12.25
C ASN A 231 -6.44 -11.40 13.19
N TYR A 232 -7.13 -11.93 14.20
CA TYR A 232 -6.51 -12.85 15.13
C TYR A 232 -5.96 -14.09 14.41
N PRO A 233 -4.68 -14.45 14.59
CA PRO A 233 -4.09 -15.63 14.01
C PRO A 233 -4.38 -16.83 14.92
N TYR A 234 -5.32 -17.67 14.53
CA TYR A 234 -5.55 -18.93 15.23
C TYR A 234 -4.28 -19.79 15.24
N PHE A 235 -4.01 -20.44 16.36
CA PHE A 235 -2.88 -21.37 16.52
C PHE A 235 -3.36 -22.81 16.71
N SER A 236 -2.49 -23.78 16.41
CA SER A 236 -2.74 -25.22 16.56
C SER A 236 -1.92 -25.81 17.69
N ASP A 237 -2.47 -26.82 18.38
CA ASP A 237 -1.74 -27.54 19.41
C ASP A 237 -0.69 -28.49 18.76
N PRO A 238 0.50 -28.65 19.36
CA PRO A 238 1.54 -29.51 18.84
C PRO A 238 1.17 -30.98 19.05
N VAL A 239 1.59 -31.86 18.14
CA VAL A 239 1.56 -33.30 18.41
C VAL A 239 2.83 -33.66 19.18
N ILE A 240 2.67 -34.21 20.39
CA ILE A 240 3.79 -34.67 21.22
C ILE A 240 3.82 -36.22 21.14
N PRO A 241 4.66 -36.81 20.26
CA PRO A 241 4.76 -38.26 20.18
C PRO A 241 5.48 -38.82 21.40
N ASN A 242 4.87 -39.81 22.07
CA ASN A 242 5.43 -40.50 23.23
C ASN A 242 5.94 -39.54 24.32
N PRO A 243 5.05 -38.70 24.90
CA PRO A 243 5.45 -37.77 25.93
C PRO A 243 6.07 -38.52 27.12
N LYS A 244 7.11 -37.96 27.73
CA LYS A 244 7.74 -38.57 28.92
C LYS A 244 6.69 -38.77 30.01
N TYR A 245 5.84 -37.77 30.19
CA TYR A 245 4.70 -37.83 31.10
C TYR A 245 3.42 -37.65 30.31
N TYR A 246 2.62 -38.73 30.24
CA TYR A 246 1.22 -38.67 29.83
C TYR A 246 0.32 -38.76 31.07
N ILE A 247 -0.30 -37.65 31.45
CA ILE A 247 -1.04 -37.56 32.72
C ILE A 247 -2.55 -37.68 32.44
N THR A 248 -3.20 -38.67 33.05
CA THR A 248 -4.62 -38.99 32.81
C THR A 248 -5.58 -38.48 33.90
N SER A 249 -5.06 -37.90 34.98
CA SER A 249 -5.86 -37.37 36.09
C SER A 249 -5.20 -36.12 36.67
N SER A 250 -6.00 -35.11 37.02
CA SER A 250 -5.49 -33.83 37.52
C SER A 250 -4.58 -34.02 38.74
N THR A 251 -3.43 -33.35 38.75
CA THR A 251 -2.40 -33.59 39.76
C THR A 251 -1.45 -32.41 39.95
N THR A 252 -0.59 -32.51 40.96
CA THR A 252 0.49 -31.55 41.23
C THR A 252 1.84 -32.14 40.87
N MET A 253 2.57 -31.47 39.98
CA MET A 253 3.91 -31.82 39.56
C MET A 253 4.98 -31.03 40.34
N THR A 254 5.92 -31.75 40.93
CA THR A 254 7.10 -31.25 41.62
C THR A 254 8.35 -31.96 41.08
N ALA A 255 9.54 -31.43 41.40
CA ALA A 255 10.78 -32.04 40.95
C ALA A 255 11.02 -33.44 41.54
N SER A 256 10.33 -33.80 42.63
CA SER A 256 10.48 -35.10 43.29
C SER A 256 9.58 -36.19 42.72
N ASN A 257 8.36 -35.86 42.29
CA ASN A 257 7.41 -36.85 41.74
C ASN A 257 7.41 -36.90 40.21
N TYR A 258 7.77 -35.79 39.53
CA TYR A 258 7.90 -35.72 38.07
C TYR A 258 9.21 -34.99 37.71
N PRO A 259 10.38 -35.64 37.86
CA PRO A 259 11.66 -35.01 37.55
C PRO A 259 11.74 -34.60 36.07
N TRP A 260 12.21 -33.38 35.81
CA TRP A 260 12.34 -32.85 34.45
C TRP A 260 13.39 -33.60 33.63
N THR A 261 13.19 -33.65 32.31
CA THR A 261 14.22 -33.99 31.33
C THR A 261 14.52 -32.76 30.47
N ASN A 262 15.64 -32.81 29.76
CA ASN A 262 15.95 -31.88 28.69
C ASN A 262 16.00 -32.67 27.37
N PRO A 263 15.03 -32.51 26.44
CA PRO A 263 13.90 -31.57 26.52
C PRO A 263 12.78 -32.03 27.47
N VAL A 264 11.97 -31.07 27.92
CA VAL A 264 10.69 -31.31 28.59
C VAL A 264 9.68 -31.84 27.57
N SER A 265 8.90 -32.84 27.98
CA SER A 265 7.84 -33.42 27.16
C SER A 265 6.72 -33.91 28.05
N VAL A 266 5.69 -33.08 28.20
CA VAL A 266 4.51 -33.35 29.02
C VAL A 266 3.26 -33.23 28.17
N ASP A 267 2.37 -34.20 28.30
CA ASP A 267 1.03 -34.15 27.72
C ASP A 267 -0.01 -34.67 28.71
N THR A 268 -1.26 -34.26 28.58
CA THR A 268 -2.35 -34.70 29.46
C THR A 268 -3.54 -35.21 28.67
N ALA A 269 -4.33 -36.14 29.22
CA ALA A 269 -5.63 -36.45 28.65
C ALA A 269 -6.55 -35.20 28.63
N ASP A 270 -7.59 -35.22 27.80
CA ASP A 270 -8.51 -34.08 27.68
C ASP A 270 -9.16 -33.73 29.03
N GLY A 271 -9.33 -32.44 29.31
CA GLY A 271 -9.89 -31.97 30.58
C GLY A 271 -8.96 -32.01 31.80
N VAL A 272 -7.79 -32.65 31.72
CA VAL A 272 -6.88 -32.85 32.87
C VAL A 272 -6.09 -31.59 33.19
N SER A 273 -6.24 -31.08 34.40
CA SER A 273 -5.57 -29.87 34.89
C SER A 273 -4.31 -30.20 35.69
N ILE A 274 -3.28 -29.36 35.57
CA ILE A 274 -1.99 -29.56 36.22
C ILE A 274 -1.60 -28.35 37.04
N THR A 275 -1.09 -28.60 38.24
CA THR A 275 -0.40 -27.61 39.06
C THR A 275 1.08 -27.92 39.10
N ILE A 276 1.95 -26.99 38.70
CA ILE A 276 3.41 -27.16 38.77
C ILE A 276 3.97 -26.25 39.87
N THR A 277 4.64 -26.85 40.87
CA THR A 277 5.17 -26.08 42.01
C THR A 277 6.45 -26.68 42.59
N ASN A 278 7.20 -25.86 43.34
CA ASN A 278 8.46 -26.24 43.99
C ASN A 278 9.49 -26.84 43.02
N ASN A 279 9.60 -26.24 41.83
CA ASN A 279 10.49 -26.69 40.77
C ASN A 279 11.61 -25.66 40.55
N ASN A 280 12.88 -26.06 40.53
CA ASN A 280 13.98 -25.09 40.34
C ASN A 280 13.99 -24.46 38.95
N ILE A 281 14.12 -25.24 37.88
CA ILE A 281 14.07 -24.74 36.50
C ILE A 281 13.26 -25.75 35.71
N ILE A 282 12.37 -25.26 34.83
CA ILE A 282 11.71 -26.09 33.83
C ILE A 282 12.49 -25.92 32.52
N PRO A 283 13.23 -26.95 32.04
CA PRO A 283 14.07 -26.85 30.84
C PRO A 283 13.28 -26.54 29.56
N ASP A 284 14.01 -26.35 28.46
CA ASP A 284 13.43 -26.20 27.12
C ASP A 284 12.63 -27.46 26.71
N GLY A 285 11.64 -27.31 25.83
CA GLY A 285 10.74 -28.38 25.39
C GLY A 285 9.28 -27.94 25.34
N VAL A 286 8.35 -28.90 25.49
CA VAL A 286 6.91 -28.64 25.36
C VAL A 286 6.13 -29.20 26.54
N ILE A 287 5.26 -28.36 27.10
CA ILE A 287 4.24 -28.72 28.09
C ILE A 287 2.87 -28.49 27.48
N ARG A 288 2.13 -29.57 27.17
CA ARG A 288 0.72 -29.49 26.77
C ARG A 288 -0.19 -29.99 27.89
N VAL A 289 -1.04 -29.11 28.39
CA VAL A 289 -2.05 -29.41 29.41
C VAL A 289 -3.42 -29.13 28.81
N ARG A 290 -4.14 -30.17 28.42
CA ARG A 290 -5.48 -30.03 27.82
C ARG A 290 -6.52 -29.52 28.83
N GLY A 291 -6.19 -29.45 30.12
CA GLY A 291 -6.95 -28.76 31.15
C GLY A 291 -6.38 -27.39 31.52
N ASP A 292 -6.67 -26.97 32.76
CA ASP A 292 -6.13 -25.71 33.30
C ASP A 292 -4.71 -25.95 33.83
N LEU A 293 -3.83 -24.99 33.61
CA LEU A 293 -2.47 -25.00 34.09
C LEU A 293 -2.30 -23.91 35.15
N THR A 294 -1.78 -24.29 36.31
CA THR A 294 -1.31 -23.34 37.32
C THR A 294 0.17 -23.58 37.58
N ILE A 295 0.99 -22.53 37.49
CA ILE A 295 2.40 -22.62 37.86
C ILE A 295 2.70 -21.58 38.93
N TYR A 296 3.32 -21.99 40.04
CA TYR A 296 3.75 -21.06 41.08
C TYR A 296 4.90 -21.65 41.88
N ASN A 297 5.72 -20.78 42.47
CA ASN A 297 6.88 -21.15 43.30
C ASN A 297 7.94 -22.01 42.58
N GLY A 298 9.14 -21.45 42.43
CA GLY A 298 10.24 -22.07 41.71
C GLY A 298 10.94 -21.10 40.77
N GLY A 299 11.90 -21.57 39.99
CA GLY A 299 12.64 -20.72 39.03
C GLY A 299 12.11 -20.83 37.59
N ASN A 300 12.92 -20.38 36.64
CA ASN A 300 12.43 -19.98 35.31
C ASN A 300 11.92 -21.15 34.45
N VAL A 301 11.08 -20.82 33.48
CA VAL A 301 10.45 -21.74 32.54
C VAL A 301 10.93 -21.46 31.13
N TYR A 302 11.55 -22.45 30.50
CA TYR A 302 12.08 -22.34 29.13
C TYR A 302 11.23 -23.08 28.10
N SER A 303 10.30 -23.95 28.52
CA SER A 303 9.41 -24.69 27.62
C SER A 303 8.34 -23.80 26.99
N ASP A 304 7.91 -24.19 25.80
CA ASP A 304 6.64 -23.75 25.23
C ASP A 304 5.48 -24.40 25.99
N ILE A 305 4.41 -23.62 26.20
CA ILE A 305 3.25 -24.03 26.98
C ILE A 305 2.00 -23.98 26.12
N TYR A 306 1.23 -25.07 26.11
CA TYR A 306 -0.08 -25.16 25.48
C TYR A 306 -1.10 -25.57 26.52
N CYS A 307 -2.11 -24.74 26.79
CA CYS A 307 -3.12 -25.08 27.79
C CYS A 307 -4.50 -24.46 27.57
N ARG A 308 -5.50 -24.90 28.34
CA ARG A 308 -6.82 -24.28 28.35
C ARG A 308 -6.78 -22.91 29.02
N ASN A 309 -6.72 -22.87 30.35
CA ASN A 309 -6.51 -21.63 31.09
C ASN A 309 -5.12 -21.66 31.73
N PHE A 310 -4.48 -20.51 31.88
CA PHE A 310 -3.16 -20.42 32.50
C PHE A 310 -3.14 -19.38 33.61
N THR A 311 -2.75 -19.80 34.81
CA THR A 311 -2.45 -18.89 35.93
C THR A 311 -1.00 -19.06 36.39
N ASP A 312 -0.23 -17.97 36.47
CA ASP A 312 1.12 -17.97 37.02
C ASP A 312 1.40 -16.83 38.02
N TYR A 313 2.29 -17.13 38.99
CA TYR A 313 2.80 -16.18 39.96
C TYR A 313 4.34 -16.20 40.03
N GLY A 314 4.96 -15.14 39.49
CA GLY A 314 6.32 -14.73 39.82
C GLY A 314 7.47 -15.35 39.01
N ARG A 315 7.21 -16.28 38.08
CA ARG A 315 8.30 -16.96 37.33
C ARG A 315 8.61 -16.24 36.01
N ALA A 316 9.86 -16.31 35.53
CA ALA A 316 10.17 -15.81 34.19
C ALA A 316 9.92 -16.90 33.12
N TYR A 317 9.41 -16.51 31.95
CA TYR A 317 9.08 -17.38 30.83
C TYR A 317 9.87 -17.02 29.58
N TYR A 318 10.59 -17.99 29.02
CA TYR A 318 11.40 -17.82 27.80
C TYR A 318 10.78 -18.50 26.57
N GLY A 319 10.01 -19.56 26.76
CA GLY A 319 9.21 -20.18 25.71
C GLY A 319 7.92 -19.42 25.42
N ASP A 320 7.29 -19.78 24.31
CA ASP A 320 6.01 -19.20 23.89
C ASP A 320 4.84 -19.81 24.68
N ILE A 321 3.79 -19.02 24.89
CA ILE A 321 2.61 -19.40 25.67
C ILE A 321 1.39 -19.40 24.74
N TYR A 322 0.70 -20.52 24.68
CA TYR A 322 -0.48 -20.76 23.87
C TYR A 322 -1.66 -21.16 24.77
N CYS A 323 -2.63 -20.27 24.93
CA CYS A 323 -3.75 -20.41 25.87
C CYS A 323 -5.10 -20.38 25.12
N ARG A 324 -5.91 -21.44 25.24
CA ARG A 324 -7.23 -21.54 24.57
C ARG A 324 -8.35 -20.78 25.29
N GLY A 325 -8.17 -20.49 26.56
CA GLY A 325 -9.05 -19.71 27.41
C GLY A 325 -8.30 -18.49 27.92
N ASP A 326 -8.37 -18.23 29.22
CA ASP A 326 -7.81 -17.01 29.81
C ASP A 326 -6.39 -17.22 30.34
N PHE A 327 -5.54 -16.22 30.13
CA PHE A 327 -4.19 -16.16 30.68
C PHE A 327 -4.08 -15.06 31.74
N LYS A 328 -3.73 -15.46 32.96
CA LYS A 328 -3.50 -14.56 34.09
C LYS A 328 -2.10 -14.74 34.66
N LYS A 329 -1.36 -13.64 34.81
CA LYS A 329 -0.04 -13.67 35.43
C LYS A 329 0.26 -12.44 36.27
N THR A 330 0.95 -12.67 37.38
CA THR A 330 1.45 -11.61 38.25
C THR A 330 2.92 -11.83 38.57
N GLY A 331 3.77 -10.82 38.33
CA GLY A 331 5.21 -10.90 38.59
C GLY A 331 5.96 -11.83 37.63
N GLY A 332 7.27 -11.65 37.53
CA GLY A 332 8.15 -12.45 36.66
C GLY A 332 7.98 -12.15 35.17
N ASP A 333 9.08 -12.01 34.46
CA ASP A 333 9.08 -11.47 33.08
C ASP A 333 8.67 -12.50 32.02
N ILE A 334 8.21 -12.02 30.87
CA ILE A 334 7.94 -12.84 29.69
C ILE A 334 8.85 -12.37 28.55
N TYR A 335 9.67 -13.29 28.05
CA TYR A 335 10.56 -13.08 26.90
C TYR A 335 9.96 -13.69 25.62
N GLY A 336 9.21 -14.78 25.73
CA GLY A 336 8.47 -15.39 24.62
C GLY A 336 7.19 -14.63 24.24
N ASN A 337 6.49 -15.12 23.23
CA ASN A 337 5.21 -14.60 22.78
C ASN A 337 4.04 -15.21 23.54
N ILE A 338 2.94 -14.47 23.61
CA ILE A 338 1.66 -14.93 24.17
C ILE A 338 0.63 -14.96 23.05
N TYR A 339 0.05 -16.14 22.84
CA TYR A 339 -1.10 -16.38 21.97
C TYR A 339 -2.27 -16.84 22.83
N CYS A 340 -3.36 -16.07 22.87
CA CYS A 340 -4.48 -16.34 23.77
C CYS A 340 -5.82 -16.22 23.01
N ASP A 341 -6.61 -17.29 22.97
CA ASP A 341 -7.96 -17.27 22.37
C ASP A 341 -8.95 -16.49 23.28
N GLY A 342 -8.69 -16.43 24.59
CA GLY A 342 -9.45 -15.66 25.58
C GLY A 342 -8.73 -14.39 26.07
N ASP A 343 -9.05 -13.97 27.30
CA ASP A 343 -8.56 -12.71 27.88
C ASP A 343 -7.14 -12.88 28.47
N VAL A 344 -6.32 -11.83 28.32
CA VAL A 344 -4.98 -11.75 28.91
C VAL A 344 -4.97 -10.71 30.02
N THR A 345 -4.63 -11.12 31.25
CA THR A 345 -4.50 -10.24 32.41
C THR A 345 -3.10 -10.35 33.00
N LEU A 346 -2.32 -9.27 32.90
CA LEU A 346 -0.96 -9.22 33.39
C LEU A 346 -0.78 -8.13 34.43
N SER A 347 -0.03 -8.42 35.49
CA SER A 347 0.33 -7.42 36.49
C SER A 347 1.77 -7.51 37.00
N SER A 348 2.38 -6.35 37.25
CA SER A 348 3.74 -6.25 37.81
C SER A 348 4.78 -7.03 36.98
N ILE A 349 4.75 -6.87 35.65
CA ILE A 349 5.50 -7.72 34.71
C ILE A 349 6.26 -6.91 33.65
N SER A 350 7.39 -7.42 33.16
CA SER A 350 7.99 -6.97 31.90
C SER A 350 7.68 -7.98 30.79
N VAL A 351 7.17 -7.51 29.64
CA VAL A 351 6.91 -8.36 28.47
C VAL A 351 7.77 -7.88 27.32
N GLN A 352 8.66 -8.72 26.79
CA GLN A 352 9.49 -8.39 25.63
C GLN A 352 8.94 -8.99 24.33
N GLY A 353 8.31 -10.16 24.39
CA GLY A 353 7.63 -10.78 23.25
C GLY A 353 6.27 -10.13 22.94
N SER A 354 5.61 -10.62 21.90
CA SER A 354 4.32 -10.08 21.47
C SER A 354 3.16 -10.69 22.26
N ILE A 355 2.11 -9.90 22.49
CA ILE A 355 0.84 -10.35 23.07
C ILE A 355 -0.21 -10.33 21.97
N ILE A 356 -0.80 -11.48 21.66
CA ILE A 356 -1.81 -11.63 20.62
C ILE A 356 -3.02 -12.33 21.25
N SER A 357 -4.09 -11.57 21.48
CA SER A 357 -5.31 -12.04 22.14
C SER A 357 -6.54 -11.90 21.23
N ASN A 358 -7.40 -12.93 21.22
CA ASN A 358 -8.75 -12.87 20.63
C ASN A 358 -9.81 -12.41 21.65
N GLY A 359 -9.39 -12.05 22.86
CA GLY A 359 -10.19 -11.41 23.88
C GLY A 359 -9.67 -10.01 24.20
N ASN A 360 -9.85 -9.61 25.46
CA ASN A 360 -9.33 -8.37 26.02
C ASN A 360 -7.90 -8.55 26.52
N VAL A 361 -7.15 -7.44 26.55
CA VAL A 361 -5.81 -7.39 27.18
C VAL A 361 -5.83 -6.35 28.29
N THR A 362 -5.52 -6.77 29.51
CA THR A 362 -5.39 -5.87 30.67
C THR A 362 -3.98 -5.97 31.23
N ILE A 363 -3.25 -4.86 31.25
CA ILE A 363 -1.90 -4.79 31.80
C ILE A 363 -1.85 -3.71 32.87
N ASN A 364 -1.39 -4.08 34.06
CA ASN A 364 -1.25 -3.20 35.20
C ASN A 364 0.17 -3.27 35.79
N GLY A 365 0.95 -2.20 35.71
CA GLY A 365 2.28 -2.17 36.34
C GLY A 365 3.33 -2.88 35.49
N ALA A 366 3.62 -2.38 34.28
CA ALA A 366 4.63 -2.99 33.39
C ALA A 366 5.72 -1.99 32.97
N THR A 367 6.96 -2.49 32.89
CA THR A 367 8.18 -1.68 32.66
C THR A 367 8.74 -1.81 31.24
N ALA A 368 8.37 -2.85 30.50
CA ALA A 368 8.63 -2.98 29.07
C ALA A 368 7.49 -3.76 28.42
N LEU A 369 7.22 -3.47 27.14
CA LEU A 369 6.19 -4.14 26.36
C LEU A 369 6.68 -4.44 24.95
N GLY A 370 6.50 -5.68 24.50
CA GLY A 370 6.52 -6.00 23.08
C GLY A 370 5.28 -5.45 22.37
N ASN A 371 4.99 -6.00 21.20
CA ASN A 371 3.82 -5.59 20.42
C ASN A 371 2.54 -6.19 21.02
N ILE A 372 1.43 -5.45 20.96
CA ILE A 372 0.15 -5.92 21.52
C ILE A 372 -0.93 -5.91 20.43
N PHE A 373 -1.66 -7.01 20.32
CA PHE A 373 -2.89 -7.15 19.55
C PHE A 373 -4.01 -7.70 20.42
N ALA A 374 -5.19 -7.07 20.34
CA ALA A 374 -6.42 -7.59 20.90
C ALA A 374 -7.60 -7.37 19.93
N THR A 375 -8.45 -8.37 19.75
CA THR A 375 -9.77 -8.13 19.14
C THR A 375 -10.69 -7.39 20.11
N GLY A 376 -10.56 -7.64 21.41
CA GLY A 376 -11.25 -6.94 22.48
C GLY A 376 -10.56 -5.65 22.91
N THR A 377 -10.96 -5.14 24.08
CA THR A 377 -10.45 -3.88 24.64
C THR A 377 -9.04 -4.10 25.21
N ILE A 378 -8.15 -3.13 25.00
CA ILE A 378 -6.85 -3.06 25.66
C ILE A 378 -6.91 -2.02 26.79
N ASN A 379 -6.65 -2.44 28.03
CA ASN A 379 -6.55 -1.58 29.20
C ASN A 379 -5.11 -1.55 29.72
N LEU A 380 -4.48 -0.38 29.70
CA LEU A 380 -3.09 -0.17 30.11
C LEU A 380 -3.05 0.82 31.28
N SER A 381 -2.53 0.38 32.44
CA SER A 381 -2.41 1.26 33.61
C SER A 381 -1.10 1.07 34.37
N GLN A 382 -0.59 2.15 34.96
CA GLN A 382 0.65 2.17 35.74
C GLN A 382 1.89 1.66 34.96
N MET A 383 2.07 2.12 33.71
CA MET A 383 3.14 1.61 32.84
C MET A 383 4.10 2.71 32.38
N GLY A 384 5.37 2.34 32.27
CA GLY A 384 6.41 3.08 31.57
C GLY A 384 7.01 2.20 30.49
N ALA A 385 6.27 1.98 29.40
CA ALA A 385 6.54 0.89 28.46
C ALA A 385 6.90 1.39 27.05
N SER A 386 7.85 0.72 26.41
CA SER A 386 8.28 0.95 25.03
C SER A 386 8.05 -0.30 24.18
N GLY A 387 7.28 -0.17 23.10
CA GLY A 387 7.04 -1.19 22.08
C GLY A 387 6.99 -0.57 20.68
N ASN A 388 6.74 -1.36 19.63
CA ASN A 388 6.54 -0.78 18.30
C ASN A 388 5.08 -0.42 18.07
N VAL A 389 4.15 -1.33 18.41
CA VAL A 389 2.71 -1.14 18.15
C VAL A 389 1.82 -1.71 19.26
N ILE A 390 0.72 -1.02 19.51
CA ILE A 390 -0.40 -1.45 20.34
C ILE A 390 -1.66 -1.32 19.48
N TYR A 391 -2.32 -2.44 19.22
CA TYR A 391 -3.44 -2.54 18.29
C TYR A 391 -4.66 -3.18 18.95
N SER A 392 -5.77 -2.47 19.03
CA SER A 392 -7.08 -3.05 19.38
C SER A 392 -8.04 -2.92 18.21
N LYS A 393 -8.90 -3.93 17.97
CA LYS A 393 -10.02 -3.75 17.04
C LYS A 393 -11.15 -2.89 17.59
N THR A 394 -11.30 -2.80 18.91
CA THR A 394 -12.50 -2.22 19.54
C THR A 394 -12.20 -0.96 20.33
N LYS A 395 -11.33 -1.03 21.33
CA LYS A 395 -11.04 0.11 22.20
C LYS A 395 -9.67 0.00 22.86
N ILE A 396 -8.99 1.14 22.99
CA ILE A 396 -7.82 1.28 23.87
C ILE A 396 -8.14 2.26 24.99
N VAL A 397 -7.88 1.85 26.22
CA VAL A 397 -7.90 2.69 27.42
C VAL A 397 -6.50 2.69 28.01
N THR A 398 -5.86 3.86 28.11
CA THR A 398 -4.50 3.96 28.64
C THR A 398 -4.36 5.11 29.61
N SER A 399 -3.68 4.89 30.74
CA SER A 399 -3.17 5.96 31.61
C SER A 399 -1.64 5.96 31.73
N ALA A 400 -0.97 5.29 30.80
CA ALA A 400 0.46 5.03 30.83
C ALA A 400 1.28 6.03 30.00
N THR A 401 2.58 6.12 30.31
CA THR A 401 3.58 6.70 29.41
C THR A 401 4.05 5.62 28.44
N ILE A 402 3.83 5.84 27.15
CA ILE A 402 3.99 4.83 26.10
C ILE A 402 4.91 5.36 25.01
N SER A 403 5.88 4.57 24.56
CA SER A 403 6.53 4.78 23.27
C SER A 403 6.10 3.69 22.29
N ALA A 404 5.10 3.96 21.45
CA ALA A 404 4.55 3.02 20.47
C ALA A 404 3.62 3.73 19.48
N ILE A 405 3.31 3.05 18.37
CA ILE A 405 2.15 3.38 17.53
C ILE A 405 0.91 2.80 18.22
N VAL A 406 -0.02 3.66 18.62
CA VAL A 406 -1.26 3.27 19.30
C VAL A 406 -2.40 3.33 18.29
N PHE A 407 -2.93 2.17 17.91
CA PHE A 407 -3.98 2.03 16.91
C PHE A 407 -5.23 1.37 17.49
N SER A 408 -6.39 1.98 17.30
CA SER A 408 -7.69 1.39 17.62
C SER A 408 -8.62 1.38 16.40
N GLY A 409 -9.15 0.20 16.05
CA GLY A 409 -10.25 0.02 15.10
C GLY A 409 -11.58 0.60 15.58
N GLY A 410 -11.66 0.99 16.86
CA GLY A 410 -12.74 1.79 17.43
C GLY A 410 -12.20 2.97 18.22
N ASP A 411 -12.57 3.07 19.50
CA ASP A 411 -12.31 4.28 20.30
C ASP A 411 -10.96 4.25 21.01
N ILE A 412 -10.40 5.42 21.34
CA ILE A 412 -9.25 5.58 22.23
C ILE A 412 -9.64 6.49 23.40
N GLN A 413 -9.27 6.09 24.62
CA GLN A 413 -9.43 6.87 25.84
C GLN A 413 -8.09 7.01 26.55
N ILE A 414 -7.59 8.24 26.66
CA ILE A 414 -6.31 8.56 27.31
C ILE A 414 -6.61 9.14 28.69
N ASN A 415 -6.46 8.32 29.73
CA ASN A 415 -6.73 8.67 31.12
C ASN A 415 -5.50 9.24 31.85
N SER A 416 -5.75 10.04 32.88
CA SER A 416 -4.72 10.90 33.48
C SER A 416 -3.64 10.19 34.31
N GLY A 417 -2.45 10.80 34.22
CA GLY A 417 -1.22 10.56 34.99
C GLY A 417 -0.02 11.27 34.38
N SER A 418 -0.17 12.51 33.84
CA SER A 418 0.88 13.22 33.06
C SER A 418 1.58 12.34 31.99
N GLY A 419 0.90 11.29 31.53
CA GLY A 419 1.46 10.31 30.62
C GLY A 419 1.68 10.92 29.24
N SER A 420 2.82 10.63 28.64
CA SER A 420 3.13 11.03 27.28
C SER A 420 3.10 9.81 26.35
N ILE A 421 2.64 10.02 25.12
CA ILE A 421 2.73 9.04 24.04
C ILE A 421 3.81 9.53 23.09
N THR A 422 4.92 8.82 23.00
CA THR A 422 5.94 9.05 21.96
C THR A 422 5.67 8.10 20.80
N GLY A 423 5.19 8.64 19.69
CA GLY A 423 4.72 7.86 18.55
C GLY A 423 3.51 8.51 17.89
N ALA A 424 2.60 7.68 17.37
CA ALA A 424 1.38 8.10 16.70
C ALA A 424 0.15 7.51 17.39
N VAL A 425 -0.95 8.25 17.40
CA VAL A 425 -2.25 7.82 17.94
C VAL A 425 -3.27 7.82 16.82
N ILE A 426 -3.83 6.66 16.52
CA ILE A 426 -4.79 6.45 15.43
C ILE A 426 -6.04 5.79 16.01
N ALA A 427 -7.15 6.51 16.03
CA ALA A 427 -8.46 5.98 16.43
C ALA A 427 -9.40 6.03 15.23
N LYS A 428 -9.93 4.88 14.78
CA LYS A 428 -10.99 4.88 13.74
C LYS A 428 -12.33 5.41 14.27
N GLY A 429 -12.54 5.30 15.58
CA GLY A 429 -13.67 5.84 16.32
C GLY A 429 -13.38 7.22 16.92
N ASN A 430 -13.84 7.43 18.14
CA ASN A 430 -13.65 8.66 18.91
C ASN A 430 -12.35 8.60 19.70
N CYS A 431 -11.82 9.77 20.04
CA CYS A 431 -10.75 9.92 21.03
C CYS A 431 -11.23 10.80 22.18
N THR A 432 -11.06 10.35 23.42
CA THR A 432 -11.34 11.16 24.62
C THR A 432 -10.13 11.17 25.53
N ASN A 433 -9.94 12.25 26.29
CA ASN A 433 -8.86 12.34 27.26
C ASN A 433 -9.33 12.83 28.63
N SER A 434 -8.61 12.45 29.68
CA SER A 434 -8.64 13.12 30.98
C SER A 434 -7.23 13.53 31.40
N GLY A 435 -7.13 14.65 32.13
CA GLY A 435 -5.83 15.23 32.49
C GLY A 435 -5.14 15.89 31.29
N TRP A 436 -3.81 15.83 31.23
CA TRP A 436 -3.00 16.61 30.29
C TRP A 436 -2.03 15.73 29.48
N PRO A 437 -2.51 14.74 28.71
CA PRO A 437 -1.62 13.92 27.87
C PRO A 437 -0.91 14.74 26.80
N THR A 438 0.32 14.34 26.51
CA THR A 438 1.10 14.88 25.39
C THR A 438 1.40 13.78 24.37
N ILE A 439 1.31 14.11 23.09
CA ILE A 439 1.74 13.25 21.98
C ILE A 439 3.01 13.87 21.38
N HIS A 440 4.09 13.09 21.33
CA HIS A 440 5.37 13.47 20.74
C HIS A 440 5.60 12.62 19.50
N TYR A 441 5.44 13.23 18.33
CA TYR A 441 5.63 12.54 17.06
C TYR A 441 7.03 12.77 16.50
N SER A 442 7.56 11.74 15.82
CA SER A 442 8.77 11.84 15.02
C SER A 442 8.65 10.88 13.83
N ALA A 443 8.73 11.41 12.61
CA ALA A 443 8.64 10.57 11.42
C ALA A 443 9.75 9.50 11.36
N SER A 444 10.95 9.81 11.85
CA SER A 444 12.06 8.83 11.90
C SER A 444 11.83 7.73 12.93
N ASP A 445 11.23 8.05 14.08
CA ASP A 445 10.87 7.07 15.09
C ASP A 445 9.77 6.13 14.56
N ILE A 446 8.74 6.69 13.93
CA ILE A 446 7.68 5.90 13.30
C ILE A 446 8.24 4.97 12.22
N ALA A 447 9.10 5.48 11.32
CA ALA A 447 9.73 4.66 10.30
C ALA A 447 10.56 3.51 10.91
N SER A 448 11.31 3.78 11.99
CA SER A 448 12.07 2.77 12.71
C SER A 448 11.16 1.71 13.34
N LYS A 449 10.05 2.13 13.99
CA LYS A 449 9.07 1.21 14.58
C LYS A 449 8.44 0.33 13.51
N LEU A 450 8.03 0.89 12.37
CA LEU A 450 7.44 0.13 11.25
C LEU A 450 8.45 -0.84 10.61
N ALA A 451 9.73 -0.46 10.51
CA ALA A 451 10.78 -1.34 10.01
C ALA A 451 10.96 -2.58 10.90
N ASN A 452 10.88 -2.42 12.23
CA ASN A 452 10.95 -3.52 13.19
C ASN A 452 9.74 -4.48 13.13
N LEU A 453 8.65 -4.09 12.46
CA LEU A 453 7.46 -4.93 12.30
C LEU A 453 7.48 -5.74 11.00
N LYS A 454 8.46 -5.53 10.11
CA LYS A 454 8.53 -6.22 8.82
C LYS A 454 8.62 -7.73 8.99
N GLY A 455 7.78 -8.46 8.25
CA GLY A 455 7.71 -9.92 8.31
C GLY A 455 7.09 -10.50 9.58
N THR A 456 6.56 -9.66 10.48
CA THR A 456 5.86 -10.10 11.70
C THR A 456 4.34 -10.10 11.50
N PHE A 457 3.59 -10.63 12.47
CA PHE A 457 2.13 -10.50 12.52
C PHE A 457 1.63 -9.05 12.38
N PHE A 458 2.43 -8.09 12.86
CA PHE A 458 2.10 -6.67 12.84
C PHE A 458 2.63 -5.94 11.61
N ASP A 459 3.18 -6.65 10.60
CA ASP A 459 3.66 -5.97 9.40
C ASP A 459 2.52 -5.12 8.81
N PRO A 460 2.68 -3.79 8.75
CA PRO A 460 1.68 -2.90 8.19
C PRO A 460 1.46 -3.10 6.69
N GLY A 461 2.18 -4.05 6.06
CA GLY A 461 1.96 -4.57 4.71
C GLY A 461 0.80 -3.95 3.96
N GLY A 462 1.10 -3.23 2.89
CA GLY A 462 0.08 -2.72 2.00
C GLY A 462 0.62 -2.49 0.61
N GLY A 463 -0.12 -3.01 -0.38
CA GLY A 463 0.06 -2.67 -1.78
C GLY A 463 -0.34 -1.22 -1.98
N SER A 464 0.55 -0.28 -1.67
CA SER A 464 0.46 1.03 -2.29
C SER A 464 0.89 0.85 -3.73
N ALA A 465 -0.05 1.03 -4.67
CA ALA A 465 0.34 1.33 -6.04
C ALA A 465 0.85 2.78 -6.04
N ALA A 466 2.04 3.01 -5.48
CA ALA A 466 2.78 4.22 -5.80
C ALA A 466 2.92 4.22 -7.33
N LEU A 467 2.30 5.20 -7.99
CA LEU A 467 2.26 5.32 -9.45
C LEU A 467 3.63 5.77 -9.98
N ASP A 468 4.64 4.97 -9.68
CA ASP A 468 6.05 5.18 -9.97
C ASP A 468 6.58 4.06 -10.89
N ALA A 469 7.90 3.93 -11.00
CA ALA A 469 8.56 2.94 -11.84
C ALA A 469 8.25 1.48 -11.44
N SER A 470 7.70 1.23 -10.26
CA SER A 470 7.26 -0.11 -9.82
C SER A 470 5.95 -0.56 -10.49
N VAL A 471 5.06 0.41 -10.79
CA VAL A 471 3.78 0.18 -11.49
C VAL A 471 3.94 0.37 -13.00
N PHE A 472 4.64 1.42 -13.45
CA PHE A 472 4.90 1.68 -14.86
C PHE A 472 6.28 1.15 -15.27
N GLN A 473 6.32 -0.09 -15.77
CA GLN A 473 7.58 -0.81 -16.01
C GLN A 473 8.24 -0.51 -17.38
N GLY A 474 7.58 0.29 -18.22
CA GLY A 474 8.16 0.74 -19.48
C GLY A 474 7.15 1.34 -20.44
N GLN A 475 7.65 2.16 -21.36
CA GLN A 475 6.90 2.69 -22.49
C GLN A 475 7.74 2.61 -23.78
N SER A 476 7.09 2.47 -24.91
CA SER A 476 7.73 2.59 -26.23
C SER A 476 6.76 3.14 -27.26
N ILE A 477 7.23 3.95 -28.19
CA ILE A 477 6.47 4.40 -29.37
C ILE A 477 7.18 3.84 -30.60
N THR A 478 6.41 3.33 -31.56
CA THR A 478 6.93 2.72 -32.78
C THR A 478 6.09 3.17 -33.96
N ALA A 479 6.77 3.74 -34.96
CA ALA A 479 6.17 4.04 -36.25
C ALA A 479 5.93 2.72 -37.00
N ILE A 480 4.68 2.44 -37.37
CA ILE A 480 4.34 1.26 -38.19
C ILE A 480 4.52 1.58 -39.67
N GLY A 481 4.19 2.82 -40.05
CA GLY A 481 4.36 3.31 -41.41
C GLY A 481 3.06 3.78 -42.04
N ARG A 482 3.16 4.10 -43.33
CA ARG A 482 2.02 4.46 -44.17
C ARG A 482 1.10 3.25 -44.33
N ILE A 483 -0.20 3.48 -44.18
CA ILE A 483 -1.24 2.48 -44.40
C ILE A 483 -2.14 2.94 -45.56
N ASN A 484 -2.65 1.97 -46.33
CA ASN A 484 -3.39 2.24 -47.57
C ASN A 484 -4.88 2.40 -47.34
#